data_AF-A0A931KM38-F1
#
_entry.id   AF-A0A931KM38-F1
#
_cell.length_a   1.000
_cell.length_b   1.000
_cell.length_c   1.000
_cell.angle_alpha   90.00
_cell.angle_beta   90.00
_cell.angle_gamma   90.00
#
_symmetry.space_group_name_H-M   'P 1'
#
loop_
_entity.id
_entity.type
_entity.pdbx_description
1 polymer ?
#
loop_
_entity_poly.entity_id
_entity_poly.type
_entity_poly.pdbx_seq_one_letter_code
_entity_poly.pdbx_strand_id
1 'polypeptide(L)'
;MKTIFRSDFFVFLTLFILAFGPAAHAQELSAEQTAQQHPATQDADFPDRYAIAKELHVIWQTETQVKEGILEEADAIQDPTERKRFLDFMSRDLDIKKIEEIASVAMAENFTLHEMQAMKIYFTSPLGRSAEAKRRIIERKMRPDIKAVVDASLYKYQAEMQQRVQNDPRVKKMYPNGLPAIPQTPQKTQ
;
A
#
# COMPACT_ATOMS: atom_id res chain seq x y z
N MET A 1 -22.42 -5.03 5.14
CA MET A 1 -21.24 -4.77 4.30
C MET A 1 -20.03 -4.60 5.21
N LYS A 2 -19.08 -5.55 5.20
CA LYS A 2 -17.74 -5.34 5.76
C LYS A 2 -16.86 -4.92 4.59
N THR A 3 -16.79 -3.63 4.32
CA THR A 3 -15.81 -3.05 3.40
C THR A 3 -14.45 -3.12 4.08
N ILE A 4 -13.70 -4.18 3.80
CA ILE A 4 -12.26 -4.19 4.09
C ILE A 4 -11.67 -3.26 3.05
N PHE A 5 -11.43 -2.01 3.44
CA PHE A 5 -10.72 -1.02 2.65
C PHE A 5 -9.31 -1.58 2.38
N ARG A 6 -9.13 -2.26 1.24
CA ARG A 6 -7.84 -2.83 0.81
C ARG A 6 -6.98 -1.68 0.33
N SER A 7 -6.30 -1.11 1.31
CA SER A 7 -5.41 0.03 1.22
C SER A 7 -4.12 -0.33 0.45
N ASP A 8 -4.25 -0.54 -0.86
CA ASP A 8 -3.10 -0.71 -1.77
C ASP A 8 -2.37 0.64 -1.99
N PHE A 9 -3.01 1.76 -1.66
CA PHE A 9 -2.39 3.09 -1.69
C PHE A 9 -1.31 3.27 -0.59
N PHE A 10 -1.45 2.65 0.58
CA PHE A 10 -0.43 2.74 1.65
C PHE A 10 0.79 1.87 1.39
N VAL A 11 0.68 0.83 0.57
CA VAL A 11 1.81 -0.05 0.27
C VAL A 11 2.87 0.70 -0.54
N PHE A 12 2.48 1.67 -1.37
CA PHE A 12 3.43 2.57 -2.06
C PHE A 12 4.25 3.43 -1.10
N LEU A 13 3.74 3.75 0.10
CA LEU A 13 4.46 4.52 1.11
C LEU A 13 5.32 3.63 2.03
N THR A 14 4.91 2.38 2.29
CA THR A 14 5.69 1.45 3.13
C THR A 14 6.76 0.66 2.37
N LEU A 15 6.63 0.43 1.06
CA LEU A 15 7.64 -0.32 0.28
C LEU A 15 8.88 0.48 -0.11
N PHE A 16 8.88 1.81 0.02
CA PHE A 16 10.08 2.61 -0.18
C PHE A 16 11.18 2.33 0.88
N ILE A 17 10.79 1.73 2.02
CA ILE A 17 11.70 1.42 3.13
C ILE A 17 12.46 0.09 2.92
N LEU A 18 12.02 -0.79 2.01
CA LEU A 18 12.58 -2.16 1.89
C LEU A 18 13.46 -2.42 0.66
N ALA A 19 13.59 -1.46 -0.28
CA ALA A 19 14.38 -1.65 -1.49
C ALA A 19 15.89 -1.33 -1.36
N PHE A 20 16.32 -0.74 -0.23
CA PHE A 20 17.73 -0.47 0.06
C PHE A 20 18.24 -1.37 1.20
N GLY A 21 18.22 -2.68 0.96
CA GLY A 21 18.95 -3.66 1.78
C GLY A 21 20.37 -3.87 1.23
N PRO A 22 21.41 -3.93 2.08
CA PRO A 22 22.80 -3.82 1.65
C PRO A 22 23.31 -5.17 1.13
N ALA A 23 23.52 -5.25 -0.17
CA ALA A 23 24.27 -6.35 -0.78
C ALA A 23 25.25 -5.83 -1.84
N ALA A 24 26.13 -4.90 -1.42
CA ALA A 24 27.37 -4.57 -2.11
C ALA A 24 28.34 -3.82 -1.16
N HIS A 25 28.78 -4.46 -0.07
CA HIS A 25 30.02 -4.06 0.62
C HIS A 25 31.20 -4.34 -0.32
N ALA A 26 32.14 -3.42 -0.57
CA ALA A 26 33.20 -3.18 0.39
C ALA A 26 34.08 -1.92 0.13
N GLN A 27 33.60 -0.83 -0.52
CA GLN A 27 34.49 0.34 -0.74
C GLN A 27 33.87 1.74 -0.59
N GLU A 28 32.65 1.88 -0.07
CA GLU A 28 31.96 3.19 0.12
C GLU A 28 31.65 3.56 1.58
N LEU A 29 32.26 2.88 2.55
CA LEU A 29 32.01 3.07 4.00
C LEU A 29 32.43 4.44 4.57
N SER A 30 32.88 5.39 3.75
CA SER A 30 33.22 6.76 4.19
C SER A 30 32.17 7.82 3.82
N ALA A 31 31.17 7.51 2.99
CA ALA A 31 30.11 8.45 2.61
C ALA A 31 28.81 8.29 3.43
N GLU A 32 28.52 7.06 3.91
CA GLU A 32 27.26 6.74 4.61
C GLU A 32 27.17 7.28 6.06
N GLN A 33 28.28 7.70 6.68
CA GLN A 33 28.24 8.25 8.04
C GLN A 33 27.75 9.71 8.13
N THR A 34 27.53 10.39 7.00
CA THR A 34 26.98 11.75 6.95
C THR A 34 25.47 11.82 6.70
N ALA A 35 24.82 10.69 6.36
CA ALA A 35 23.36 10.61 6.21
C ALA A 35 22.64 10.35 7.55
N GLN A 36 23.27 10.69 8.68
CA GLN A 36 22.62 10.72 9.98
C GLN A 36 21.62 11.87 10.02
N GLN A 37 20.33 11.53 9.91
CA GLN A 37 19.16 12.26 10.43
C GLN A 37 19.39 13.77 10.65
N HIS A 38 19.54 14.53 9.56
CA HIS A 38 19.19 15.94 9.64
C HIS A 38 17.66 15.99 9.61
N PRO A 39 16.99 16.46 10.69
CA PRO A 39 15.58 16.73 10.57
C PRO A 39 15.37 17.73 9.43
N ALA A 40 14.23 17.63 8.76
CA ALA A 40 13.71 18.56 7.76
C ALA A 40 13.45 19.96 8.36
N THR A 41 14.42 20.55 9.07
CA THR A 41 14.28 21.76 9.90
C THR A 41 14.71 23.04 9.20
N GLN A 42 14.74 23.08 7.87
CA GLN A 42 14.86 24.34 7.16
C GLN A 42 13.55 24.63 6.43
N ASP A 43 12.61 25.31 7.10
CA ASP A 43 11.38 25.82 6.47
C ASP A 43 11.67 26.65 5.20
N ALA A 44 12.86 27.23 5.11
CA ALA A 44 13.29 28.04 3.98
C ALA A 44 13.30 27.31 2.63
N ASP A 45 13.58 25.99 2.61
CA ASP A 45 13.63 25.21 1.37
C ASP A 45 12.32 24.44 1.07
N PHE A 46 11.31 24.57 1.94
CA PHE A 46 10.03 23.89 1.78
C PHE A 46 9.37 24.16 0.41
N PRO A 47 9.34 25.41 -0.12
CA PRO A 47 8.76 25.68 -1.43
C PRO A 47 9.44 24.87 -2.56
N ASP A 48 10.76 24.70 -2.49
CA ASP A 48 11.53 23.96 -3.49
C ASP A 48 11.28 22.45 -3.38
N ARG A 49 11.25 21.92 -2.14
CA ARG A 49 10.88 20.53 -1.89
C ARG A 49 9.47 20.21 -2.37
N TYR A 50 8.53 21.10 -2.08
CA TYR A 50 7.13 20.96 -2.52
C TYR A 50 7.01 21.01 -4.04
N ALA A 51 7.75 21.89 -4.72
CA ALA A 51 7.80 21.92 -6.18
C ALA A 51 8.31 20.60 -6.76
N ILE A 52 9.40 20.05 -6.22
CA ILE A 52 9.93 18.75 -6.66
C ILE A 52 8.92 17.62 -6.38
N ALA A 53 8.24 17.63 -5.23
CA ALA A 53 7.23 16.63 -4.91
C ALA A 53 6.11 16.59 -5.95
N LYS A 54 5.63 17.77 -6.38
CA LYS A 54 4.62 17.87 -7.45
C LYS A 54 5.13 17.32 -8.78
N GLU A 55 6.38 17.57 -9.13
CA GLU A 55 6.98 16.99 -10.35
C GLU A 55 7.08 15.46 -10.27
N LEU A 56 7.45 14.92 -9.11
CA LEU A 56 7.52 13.48 -8.88
C LEU A 56 6.16 12.80 -9.09
N HIS A 57 5.05 13.43 -8.66
CA HIS A 57 3.72 12.89 -8.90
C HIS A 57 3.36 12.77 -10.39
N VAL A 58 3.86 13.68 -11.23
CA VAL A 58 3.71 13.61 -12.70
C VAL A 58 4.53 12.44 -13.26
N ILE A 59 5.78 12.30 -12.81
CA ILE A 59 6.67 11.21 -13.25
C ILE A 59 6.09 9.84 -12.86
N TRP A 60 5.54 9.72 -11.66
CA TRP A 60 4.91 8.50 -11.19
C TRP A 60 3.52 8.24 -11.78
N GLN A 61 2.92 9.23 -12.46
CA GLN A 61 1.57 9.15 -13.00
C GLN A 61 0.54 8.81 -11.91
N THR A 62 0.57 9.56 -10.80
CA THR A 62 -0.24 9.30 -9.59
C THR A 62 -1.73 9.21 -9.92
N GLU A 63 -2.25 10.15 -10.72
CA GLU A 63 -3.62 10.11 -11.21
C GLU A 63 -3.98 8.81 -11.94
N THR A 64 -3.10 8.33 -12.82
CA THR A 64 -3.29 7.06 -13.53
C THR A 64 -3.36 5.89 -12.56
N GLN A 65 -2.44 5.84 -11.59
CA GLN A 65 -2.41 4.77 -10.59
C GLN A 65 -3.66 4.74 -9.71
N VAL A 66 -4.14 5.91 -9.29
CA VAL A 66 -5.39 6.01 -8.52
C VAL A 66 -6.57 5.50 -9.35
N LYS A 67 -6.66 5.89 -10.63
CA LYS A 67 -7.72 5.43 -11.54
C LYS A 67 -7.65 3.92 -11.77
N GLU A 68 -6.46 3.37 -12.01
CA GLU A 68 -6.25 1.93 -12.14
C GLU A 68 -6.69 1.18 -10.88
N GLY A 69 -6.32 1.67 -9.69
CA GLY A 69 -6.74 1.07 -8.41
C GLY A 69 -8.26 1.08 -8.21
N ILE A 70 -8.95 2.16 -8.62
CA ILE A 70 -10.42 2.21 -8.59
C ILE A 70 -11.02 1.14 -9.51
N LEU A 71 -10.46 0.96 -10.71
CA LEU A 71 -10.93 -0.06 -11.65
C LEU A 71 -10.69 -1.47 -11.10
N GLU A 72 -9.52 -1.74 -10.53
CA GLU A 72 -9.20 -3.02 -9.89
C GLU A 72 -10.19 -3.35 -8.75
N GLU A 73 -10.53 -2.37 -7.91
CA GLU A 73 -11.51 -2.56 -6.84
C GLU A 73 -12.94 -2.72 -7.40
N ALA A 74 -13.29 -1.99 -8.45
CA ALA A 74 -14.57 -2.13 -9.13
C ALA A 74 -14.74 -3.53 -9.74
N ASP A 75 -13.68 -4.12 -10.28
CA ASP A 75 -13.69 -5.48 -10.83
C ASP A 75 -13.91 -6.56 -9.77
N ALA A 76 -13.59 -6.27 -8.50
CA ALA A 76 -13.91 -7.15 -7.38
C ALA A 76 -15.41 -7.13 -7.01
N ILE A 77 -16.20 -6.15 -7.50
CA ILE A 77 -17.63 -6.04 -7.23
C ILE A 77 -18.42 -6.89 -8.23
N GLN A 78 -19.07 -7.95 -7.73
CA GLN A 78 -19.81 -8.91 -8.54
C GLN A 78 -21.12 -8.35 -9.14
N ASP A 79 -21.87 -7.54 -8.38
CA ASP A 79 -23.11 -6.95 -8.86
C ASP A 79 -22.81 -5.81 -9.85
N PRO A 80 -23.21 -5.90 -11.13
CA PRO A 80 -22.95 -4.86 -12.11
C PRO A 80 -23.55 -3.50 -11.75
N THR A 81 -24.68 -3.48 -11.04
CA THR A 81 -25.36 -2.27 -10.60
C THR A 81 -24.56 -1.59 -9.49
N GLU A 82 -24.11 -2.36 -8.49
CA GLU A 82 -23.25 -1.84 -7.42
C GLU A 82 -21.92 -1.36 -7.97
N ARG A 83 -21.32 -2.12 -8.90
CA ARG A 83 -20.08 -1.74 -9.58
C ARG A 83 -20.21 -0.39 -10.29
N LYS A 84 -21.30 -0.20 -11.05
CA LYS A 84 -21.57 1.07 -11.72
C LYS A 84 -21.73 2.21 -10.71
N ARG A 85 -22.51 2.01 -9.64
CA ARG A 85 -22.70 3.03 -8.59
C ARG A 85 -21.39 3.40 -7.91
N PHE A 86 -20.52 2.43 -7.66
CA PHE A 86 -19.19 2.65 -7.11
C PHE A 86 -18.34 3.51 -8.05
N LEU A 87 -18.28 3.16 -9.35
CA LEU A 87 -17.52 3.95 -10.33
C LEU A 87 -18.07 5.38 -10.47
N ASP A 88 -19.39 5.55 -10.53
CA ASP A 88 -20.05 6.85 -10.57
C ASP A 88 -19.71 7.67 -9.30
N PHE A 89 -19.72 7.04 -8.13
CA PHE A 89 -19.37 7.68 -6.85
C PHE A 89 -17.90 8.12 -6.84
N MET A 90 -16.97 7.21 -7.15
CA MET A 90 -15.54 7.49 -7.13
C MET A 90 -15.14 8.54 -8.16
N SER A 91 -15.74 8.54 -9.35
CA SER A 91 -15.45 9.55 -10.38
C SER A 91 -15.98 10.95 -10.04
N ARG A 92 -17.04 11.05 -9.23
CA ARG A 92 -17.63 12.32 -8.81
C ARG A 92 -16.96 12.90 -7.56
N ASP A 93 -16.72 12.05 -6.56
CA ASP A 93 -16.41 12.50 -5.19
C ASP A 93 -14.91 12.38 -4.85
N LEU A 94 -14.12 11.63 -5.64
CA LEU A 94 -12.69 11.50 -5.38
C LEU A 94 -11.92 12.70 -5.95
N ASP A 95 -11.44 13.56 -5.05
CA ASP A 95 -10.54 14.65 -5.41
C ASP A 95 -9.09 14.14 -5.51
N ILE A 96 -8.71 13.68 -6.70
CA ILE A 96 -7.34 13.21 -6.98
C ILE A 96 -6.31 14.33 -6.77
N LYS A 97 -6.67 15.59 -7.07
CA LYS A 97 -5.75 16.72 -6.88
C LYS A 97 -5.48 16.96 -5.41
N LYS A 98 -6.49 16.79 -4.56
CA LYS A 98 -6.31 16.85 -3.11
C LYS A 98 -5.41 15.74 -2.59
N ILE A 99 -5.49 14.53 -3.14
CA ILE A 99 -4.59 13.41 -2.80
C ILE A 99 -3.14 13.75 -3.20
N GLU A 100 -2.92 14.26 -4.42
CA GLU A 100 -1.60 14.68 -4.88
C GLU A 100 -1.03 15.82 -4.01
N GLU A 101 -1.86 16.77 -3.59
CA GLU A 101 -1.47 17.85 -2.68
C GLU A 101 -1.04 17.33 -1.31
N ILE A 102 -1.86 16.46 -0.68
CA ILE A 102 -1.54 15.87 0.63
C ILE A 102 -0.22 15.09 0.55
N ALA A 103 -0.03 14.29 -0.50
CA ALA A 103 1.19 13.54 -0.69
C ALA A 103 2.40 14.47 -0.94
N SER A 104 2.22 15.53 -1.72
CA SER A 104 3.28 16.52 -1.99
C SER A 104 3.74 17.23 -0.72
N VAL A 105 2.79 17.62 0.14
CA VAL A 105 3.09 18.22 1.46
C VAL A 105 3.83 17.21 2.32
N ALA A 106 3.33 15.99 2.45
CA ALA A 106 3.98 14.96 3.26
C ALA A 106 5.41 14.67 2.79
N MET A 107 5.66 14.61 1.48
CA MET A 107 7.01 14.46 0.94
C MET A 107 7.90 15.65 1.29
N ALA A 108 7.39 16.88 1.09
CA ALA A 108 8.13 18.08 1.41
C ALA A 108 8.40 18.24 2.91
N GLU A 109 7.58 17.68 3.79
CA GLU A 109 7.80 17.70 5.24
C GLU A 109 8.84 16.66 5.68
N ASN A 110 8.94 15.52 4.99
CA ASN A 110 9.71 14.36 5.48
C ASN A 110 11.05 14.16 4.77
N PHE A 111 11.20 14.61 3.53
CA PHE A 111 12.47 14.51 2.79
C PHE A 111 13.21 15.84 2.79
N THR A 112 14.53 15.79 2.87
CA THR A 112 15.40 16.95 2.64
C THR A 112 15.42 17.33 1.16
N LEU A 113 15.85 18.56 0.84
CA LEU A 113 15.96 18.99 -0.56
C LEU A 113 16.92 18.11 -1.37
N HIS A 114 18.03 17.70 -0.75
CA HIS A 114 19.01 16.83 -1.40
C HIS A 114 18.42 15.46 -1.77
N GLU A 115 17.69 14.83 -0.85
CA GLU A 115 17.01 13.55 -1.10
C GLU A 115 15.95 13.70 -2.21
N MET A 116 15.15 14.76 -2.18
CA MET A 116 14.15 15.04 -3.22
C MET A 116 14.78 15.22 -4.60
N GLN A 117 15.92 15.91 -4.69
CA GLN A 117 16.69 16.05 -5.92
C GLN A 117 17.23 14.70 -6.40
N ALA A 118 17.78 13.89 -5.50
CA ALA A 118 18.27 12.55 -5.82
C ALA A 118 17.14 11.65 -6.34
N MET A 119 15.96 11.68 -5.72
CA MET A 119 14.76 10.98 -6.19
C MET A 119 14.40 11.43 -7.61
N LYS A 120 14.31 12.74 -7.85
CA LYS A 120 13.99 13.29 -9.19
C LYS A 120 14.99 12.82 -10.25
N ILE A 121 16.29 12.84 -9.96
CA ILE A 121 17.34 12.35 -10.87
C ILE A 121 17.13 10.86 -11.17
N TYR A 122 16.92 10.03 -10.14
CA TYR A 122 16.70 8.61 -10.32
C TYR A 122 15.48 8.34 -11.20
N PHE A 123 14.31 8.87 -10.83
CA PHE A 123 13.04 8.58 -11.51
C PHE A 123 12.95 9.14 -12.94
N THR A 124 13.75 10.16 -13.27
CA THR A 124 13.83 10.69 -14.65
C THR A 124 14.88 9.98 -15.50
N SER A 125 15.83 9.26 -14.90
CA SER A 125 16.89 8.55 -15.63
C SER A 125 16.33 7.38 -16.46
N PRO A 126 16.95 7.02 -17.60
CA PRO A 126 16.53 5.86 -18.39
C PRO A 126 16.53 4.55 -17.58
N LEU A 127 17.54 4.36 -16.73
CA LEU A 127 17.66 3.17 -15.88
C LEU A 127 16.60 3.16 -14.77
N GLY A 128 16.38 4.28 -14.08
CA GLY A 128 15.35 4.37 -13.05
C GLY A 128 13.95 4.16 -13.61
N ARG A 129 13.62 4.72 -14.78
CA ARG A 129 12.35 4.42 -15.47
C ARG A 129 12.22 2.95 -15.84
N SER A 130 13.30 2.32 -16.32
CA SER A 130 13.30 0.88 -16.63
C SER A 130 13.11 0.03 -15.37
N ALA A 131 13.76 0.40 -14.27
CA ALA A 131 13.64 -0.28 -12.98
C ALA A 131 12.20 -0.17 -12.45
N GLU A 132 11.59 1.02 -12.49
CA GLU A 132 10.21 1.22 -12.06
C GLU A 132 9.19 0.44 -12.90
N ALA A 133 9.37 0.41 -14.22
CA ALA A 133 8.52 -0.40 -15.09
C ALA A 133 8.61 -1.89 -14.73
N LYS A 134 9.83 -2.40 -14.48
CA LYS A 134 10.05 -3.79 -14.06
C LYS A 134 9.50 -4.06 -12.65
N ARG A 135 9.66 -3.11 -11.71
CA ARG A 135 9.12 -3.20 -10.35
C ARG A 135 7.61 -3.44 -10.39
N ARG A 136 6.86 -2.64 -11.15
CA ARG A 136 5.40 -2.81 -11.31
C ARG A 136 5.02 -4.18 -11.87
N ILE A 137 5.80 -4.71 -12.83
CA ILE A 137 5.58 -6.06 -13.38
C ILE A 137 5.80 -7.12 -12.30
N ILE A 138 6.88 -7.01 -11.53
CA ILE A 138 7.21 -7.93 -10.43
C ILE A 138 6.10 -7.90 -9.38
N GLU A 139 5.68 -6.71 -8.94
CA GLU A 139 4.60 -6.55 -7.96
C GLU A 139 3.29 -7.16 -8.42
N ARG A 140 2.90 -6.94 -9.69
CA ARG A 140 1.69 -7.54 -10.26
C ARG A 140 1.77 -9.07 -10.28
N LYS A 141 2.95 -9.63 -10.57
CA LYS A 141 3.18 -11.08 -10.57
C LYS A 141 3.18 -11.68 -9.16
N MET A 142 3.75 -10.97 -8.17
CA MET A 142 3.84 -11.46 -6.79
C MET A 142 2.52 -11.33 -6.02
N ARG A 143 1.66 -10.37 -6.41
CA ARG A 143 0.39 -10.10 -5.72
C ARG A 143 -0.49 -11.33 -5.45
N PRO A 144 -0.79 -12.22 -6.43
CA PRO A 144 -1.61 -13.41 -6.15
C PRO A 144 -0.97 -14.36 -5.14
N ASP A 145 0.35 -14.55 -5.20
CA ASP A 145 1.07 -15.45 -4.30
C ASP A 145 1.09 -14.92 -2.87
N ILE A 146 1.36 -13.62 -2.70
CA ILE A 146 1.28 -12.95 -1.40
C ILE A 146 -0.13 -13.10 -0.82
N LYS A 147 -1.16 -12.85 -1.64
CA LYS A 147 -2.56 -13.01 -1.23
C LYS A 147 -2.85 -14.43 -0.76
N ALA A 148 -2.39 -15.45 -1.49
CA ALA A 148 -2.59 -16.85 -1.12
C ALA A 148 -1.95 -17.19 0.24
N VAL A 149 -0.73 -16.68 0.50
CA VAL A 149 -0.04 -16.88 1.79
C VAL A 149 -0.79 -16.20 2.93
N VAL A 150 -1.27 -14.97 2.72
CA VAL A 150 -2.05 -14.22 3.72
C VAL A 150 -3.37 -14.91 4.01
N ASP A 151 -4.12 -15.32 2.98
CA ASP A 151 -5.41 -16.02 3.13
C ASP A 151 -5.23 -17.35 3.88
N ALA A 152 -4.20 -18.13 3.55
CA ALA A 152 -3.90 -19.38 4.24
C ALA A 152 -3.55 -19.16 5.72
N SER A 153 -2.83 -18.09 6.03
CA SER A 153 -2.48 -17.73 7.41
C SER A 153 -3.71 -17.28 8.20
N LEU A 154 -4.59 -16.49 7.57
CA LEU A 154 -5.84 -16.05 8.17
C LEU A 154 -6.77 -17.23 8.46
N TYR A 155 -6.86 -18.19 7.54
CA TYR A 155 -7.64 -19.41 7.74
C TYR A 155 -7.13 -20.22 8.94
N LYS A 156 -5.81 -20.41 9.05
CA LYS A 156 -5.19 -21.07 10.21
C LYS A 156 -5.51 -20.36 11.51
N TYR A 157 -5.37 -19.03 11.55
CA TYR A 157 -5.70 -18.23 12.73
C TYR A 157 -7.18 -18.39 13.14
N GLN A 158 -8.11 -18.34 12.18
CA GLN A 158 -9.53 -18.51 12.45
C GLN A 158 -9.84 -19.91 13.01
N ALA A 159 -9.22 -20.96 12.45
CA ALA A 159 -9.37 -22.31 12.94
C ALA A 159 -8.86 -22.46 14.40
N GLU A 160 -7.71 -21.86 14.71
CA GLU A 160 -7.17 -21.86 16.07
C GLU A 160 -8.09 -21.12 17.06
N MET A 161 -8.61 -19.95 16.67
CA MET A 161 -9.54 -19.19 17.51
C MET A 161 -10.85 -19.95 17.75
N GLN A 162 -11.38 -20.65 16.76
CA GLN A 162 -12.56 -21.49 16.93
C GLN A 162 -12.29 -22.64 17.92
N GLN A 163 -11.13 -23.30 17.82
CA GLN A 163 -10.74 -24.34 18.77
C GLN A 163 -10.57 -23.80 20.19
N ARG A 164 -9.99 -22.60 20.36
CA ARG A 164 -9.84 -21.94 21.66
C ARG A 164 -11.21 -21.65 22.29
N VAL A 165 -12.16 -21.11 21.52
CA VAL A 165 -13.52 -20.84 22.00
C VAL A 165 -14.25 -22.14 22.36
N GLN A 166 -14.14 -23.19 21.55
CA GLN A 166 -14.71 -24.51 21.85
C GLN A 166 -14.12 -25.14 23.13
N ASN A 167 -12.83 -24.88 23.41
CA ASN A 167 -12.13 -25.44 24.56
C ASN A 167 -12.23 -24.60 25.84
N ASP A 168 -12.77 -23.37 25.78
CA ASP A 168 -12.96 -22.52 26.96
C ASP A 168 -13.94 -23.18 27.96
N PRO A 169 -13.52 -23.43 29.23
CA PRO A 169 -14.38 -24.04 30.24
C PRO A 169 -15.69 -23.30 30.48
N ARG A 170 -15.69 -21.96 30.31
CA ARG A 170 -16.89 -21.13 30.47
C ARG A 170 -17.89 -21.39 29.34
N VAL A 171 -17.40 -21.57 28.12
CA VAL A 171 -18.21 -21.89 26.94
C VAL A 171 -18.75 -23.31 27.05
N LYS A 172 -17.93 -24.29 27.46
CA LYS A 172 -18.40 -25.67 27.73
C LYS A 172 -19.48 -25.73 28.81
N LYS A 173 -19.41 -24.86 29.82
CA LYS A 173 -20.43 -24.76 30.88
C LYS A 173 -21.74 -24.14 30.38
N MET A 174 -21.68 -23.15 29.48
CA MET A 174 -22.88 -22.51 28.89
C MET A 174 -23.53 -23.36 27.79
N TYR A 175 -22.72 -24.10 27.02
CA TYR A 175 -23.16 -24.90 25.89
C TYR A 175 -22.67 -26.35 26.04
N PRO A 176 -23.27 -27.14 26.95
CA PRO A 176 -22.82 -28.51 27.25
C PRO A 176 -22.98 -29.47 26.06
N ASN A 177 -23.88 -29.15 25.13
CA ASN A 177 -24.09 -29.90 23.88
C ASN A 177 -23.28 -29.33 22.69
N GLY A 178 -22.32 -28.45 22.95
CA GLY A 178 -21.51 -27.76 21.93
C GLY A 178 -22.11 -26.42 21.50
N LEU A 179 -21.26 -25.58 20.88
CA LEU A 179 -21.68 -24.29 20.33
C LEU A 179 -22.66 -24.51 19.17
N PRO A 180 -23.73 -23.70 19.04
CA PRO A 180 -24.56 -23.70 17.85
C PRO A 180 -23.67 -23.40 16.63
N ALA A 181 -23.93 -24.10 15.51
CA ALA A 181 -23.16 -23.90 14.29
C ALA A 181 -23.21 -22.41 13.89
N ILE A 182 -22.05 -21.76 13.85
CA ILE A 182 -21.94 -20.42 13.31
C ILE A 182 -22.35 -20.54 11.84
N PRO A 183 -23.35 -19.79 11.36
CA PRO A 183 -23.73 -19.80 9.95
C PRO A 183 -22.47 -19.56 9.13
N GLN A 184 -22.02 -20.59 8.40
CA GLN A 184 -20.91 -20.41 7.49
C GLN A 184 -21.43 -19.49 6.39
N THR A 185 -20.85 -18.30 6.30
CA THR A 185 -21.10 -17.42 5.16
C THR A 185 -20.74 -18.25 3.93
N PRO A 186 -21.68 -18.51 3.01
CA PRO A 186 -21.43 -19.40 1.89
C PRO A 186 -20.18 -18.92 1.15
N GLN A 187 -19.17 -19.78 1.07
CA GLN A 187 -18.08 -19.58 0.13
C GLN A 187 -18.74 -19.59 -1.25
N LYS A 188 -18.86 -18.41 -1.86
CA LYS A 188 -19.18 -18.32 -3.28
C LYS A 188 -18.02 -18.99 -4.01
N THR A 189 -18.25 -20.21 -4.46
CA THR A 189 -17.44 -20.88 -5.49
C THR A 189 -17.29 -19.90 -6.66
N GLN A 190 -16.03 -19.55 -6.96
CA GLN A 190 -15.65 -18.79 -8.14
C GLN A 190 -15.75 -19.65 -9.38
#